data_AF-A0A2K1JCA1-F1
#
_entry.id   AF-A0A2K1JCA1-F1
#
_cell.length_a   1.000
_cell.length_b   1.000
_cell.length_c   1.000
_cell.angle_alpha   90.00
_cell.angle_beta   90.00
_cell.angle_gamma   90.00
#
_symmetry.space_group_name_H-M   'P 1'
#
loop_
_entity.id
_entity.type
_entity.pdbx_description
1 polymer ?
#
loop_
_entity_poly.entity_id
_entity_poly.type
_entity_poly.pdbx_seq_one_letter_code
_entity_poly.pdbx_strand_id
1 'polypeptide(L)'
;MARFYAKFIKKIKSSLNDNIKVNKLTKYQIDRIIKIISQNYFVDLELVKVIQRDIKQLMSIGCYCGFCHNAGLPLCSQRTHTNAKTYHKVRNVSINQQS
;
A
#
# COMPACT_ATOMS: atom_id res chain seq x y z
N MET A 1 9.21 -2.79 0.85
CA MET A 1 8.98 -2.25 -0.50
C MET A 1 10.07 -2.62 -1.50
N ALA A 2 11.34 -2.28 -1.30
CA ALA A 2 12.42 -2.58 -2.25
C ALA A 2 12.52 -4.06 -2.68
N ARG A 3 12.38 -5.01 -1.73
CA ARG A 3 12.38 -6.46 -2.04
C ARG A 3 11.19 -6.91 -2.90
N PHE A 4 10.04 -6.24 -2.77
CA PHE A 4 8.83 -6.56 -3.54
C PHE A 4 8.98 -6.06 -4.98
N TYR A 5 9.41 -4.81 -5.16
CA TYR A 5 9.74 -4.25 -6.47
C TYR A 5 10.86 -5.04 -7.17
N ALA A 6 11.87 -5.54 -6.43
CA ALA A 6 12.91 -6.40 -7.00
C ALA A 6 12.36 -7.73 -7.53
N LYS A 7 11.41 -8.36 -6.82
CA LYS A 7 10.75 -9.60 -7.26
C LYS A 7 9.83 -9.36 -8.46
N PHE A 8 9.14 -8.21 -8.47
CA PHE A 8 8.35 -7.71 -9.61
C PHE A 8 9.22 -7.52 -10.87
N ILE A 9 10.34 -6.80 -10.73
CA ILE A 9 11.31 -6.58 -11.80
C ILE A 9 11.84 -7.93 -12.31
N LYS A 10 12.25 -8.84 -11.41
CA LYS A 10 12.77 -10.17 -11.80
C LYS A 10 11.75 -11.02 -12.58
N LYS A 11 10.46 -10.96 -12.24
CA LYS A 11 9.41 -11.73 -12.93
C LYS A 11 9.09 -11.16 -14.32
N ILE A 12 9.10 -9.83 -14.47
CA ILE A 12 8.95 -9.16 -15.78
C ILE A 12 10.18 -9.45 -16.67
N LYS A 13 11.39 -9.39 -16.09
CA LYS A 13 12.66 -9.69 -16.76
C LYS A 13 12.76 -11.08 -17.38
N SER A 14 12.10 -12.08 -16.80
CA SER A 14 12.08 -13.43 -17.39
C SER A 14 11.32 -13.51 -18.72
N SER A 15 10.52 -12.49 -19.06
CA SER A 15 9.66 -12.46 -20.26
C SER A 15 10.08 -11.43 -21.32
N LEU A 16 11.04 -10.55 -20.99
CA LEU A 16 11.48 -9.42 -21.81
C LEU A 16 12.98 -9.21 -21.68
N ASN A 17 13.65 -8.92 -22.79
CA ASN A 17 15.10 -8.73 -22.85
C ASN A 17 15.52 -7.45 -22.07
N ASP A 18 16.51 -7.56 -21.19
CA ASP A 18 16.90 -6.59 -20.15
C ASP A 18 17.35 -5.21 -20.69
N ASN A 19 17.70 -5.13 -21.97
CA ASN A 19 18.31 -3.94 -22.59
C ASN A 19 17.31 -3.01 -23.31
N ILE A 20 16.02 -3.33 -23.28
CA ILE A 20 15.00 -2.51 -23.95
C ILE A 20 14.60 -1.36 -23.02
N LYS A 21 14.93 -0.13 -23.43
CA LYS A 21 14.48 1.09 -22.75
C LYS A 21 12.95 1.20 -22.80
N VAL A 22 12.34 1.80 -21.77
CA VAL A 22 10.89 1.97 -21.63
C VAL A 22 10.23 2.52 -22.90
N ASN A 23 10.87 3.49 -23.55
CA ASN A 23 10.35 4.15 -24.76
C ASN A 23 10.34 3.26 -26.02
N LYS A 24 10.98 2.09 -26.00
CA LYS A 24 11.05 1.15 -27.13
C LYS A 24 10.15 -0.07 -26.96
N LEU A 25 9.32 -0.12 -25.91
CA LEU A 25 8.39 -1.23 -25.75
C LEU A 25 7.31 -1.19 -26.84
N THR A 26 7.06 -2.35 -27.42
CA THR A 26 5.91 -2.52 -28.33
C THR A 26 4.63 -2.64 -27.53
N LYS A 27 3.49 -2.23 -28.13
CA LYS A 27 2.18 -2.29 -27.47
C LYS A 27 1.82 -3.70 -26.96
N TYR A 28 2.17 -4.73 -27.74
CA TYR A 28 2.01 -6.13 -27.34
C TYR A 28 2.76 -6.50 -26.05
N GLN A 29 3.99 -5.99 -25.87
CA GLN A 29 4.78 -6.24 -24.67
C GLN A 29 4.19 -5.53 -23.45
N ILE A 30 3.64 -4.32 -23.64
CA ILE A 30 2.94 -3.58 -22.59
C ILE A 30 1.69 -4.35 -22.13
N ASP A 31 0.86 -4.80 -23.07
CA ASP A 31 -0.34 -5.57 -22.75
C ASP A 31 -0.01 -6.88 -22.02
N ARG A 32 1.09 -7.54 -22.40
CA ARG A 32 1.59 -8.73 -21.71
C ARG A 32 2.00 -8.42 -20.27
N ILE A 33 2.70 -7.31 -20.02
CA ILE A 33 3.08 -6.88 -18.68
C ILE A 33 1.82 -6.62 -17.85
N ILE A 34 0.86 -5.85 -18.37
CA ILE A 34 -0.39 -5.53 -17.67
C ILE A 34 -1.13 -6.82 -17.29
N LYS A 35 -1.27 -7.77 -18.23
CA LYS A 35 -1.94 -9.04 -17.97
C LYS A 35 -1.26 -9.85 -16.86
N ILE A 36 0.08 -9.92 -16.86
CA ILE A 36 0.85 -10.59 -15.81
C ILE A 36 0.64 -9.90 -14.46
N ILE A 37 0.60 -8.57 -14.44
CA ILE A 37 0.40 -7.78 -13.22
C ILE A 37 -0.99 -8.04 -12.64
N SER A 38 -2.04 -7.85 -13.44
CA SER A 38 -3.43 -7.98 -12.98
C SER A 38 -3.76 -9.38 -12.46
N GLN A 39 -3.12 -10.43 -12.97
CA GLN A 39 -3.38 -11.80 -12.52
C GLN A 39 -2.68 -12.16 -11.20
N ASN A 40 -1.53 -11.55 -10.90
CA ASN A 40 -0.68 -12.01 -9.80
C ASN A 40 -0.66 -11.06 -8.60
N TYR A 41 -1.09 -9.80 -8.78
CA TYR A 41 -0.89 -8.76 -7.79
C TYR A 41 -2.08 -7.81 -7.73
N PHE A 42 -2.46 -7.44 -6.50
CA PHE A 42 -3.33 -6.31 -6.23
C PHE A 42 -2.52 -5.02 -6.34
N VAL A 43 -2.97 -4.10 -7.19
CA VAL A 43 -2.26 -2.85 -7.49
C VAL A 43 -3.13 -1.64 -7.14
N ASP A 44 -2.46 -0.59 -6.65
CA ASP A 44 -3.00 0.74 -6.37
C ASP A 44 -4.37 0.72 -5.67
N LEU A 45 -5.44 1.06 -6.39
CA LEU A 45 -6.78 1.23 -5.83
C LEU A 45 -7.32 -0.03 -5.17
N GLU A 46 -7.01 -1.20 -5.72
CA GLU A 46 -7.46 -2.46 -5.15
C GLU A 46 -6.74 -2.76 -3.84
N LEU A 47 -5.42 -2.55 -3.80
CA LEU A 47 -4.63 -2.72 -2.59
C LEU A 47 -5.05 -1.74 -1.49
N VAL A 48 -5.31 -0.48 -1.84
CA VAL A 48 -5.82 0.53 -0.89
C VAL A 48 -7.16 0.11 -0.30
N LYS A 49 -8.08 -0.40 -1.13
CA LYS A 49 -9.39 -0.90 -0.66
C LYS A 49 -9.25 -2.08 0.29
N VAL A 50 -8.35 -3.02 -0.02
CA VAL A 50 -8.07 -4.18 0.85
C VAL A 50 -7.55 -3.71 2.21
N ILE A 51 -6.52 -2.85 2.23
CA ILE A 51 -5.96 -2.32 3.49
C ILE A 51 -7.02 -1.57 4.30
N GLN A 52 -7.85 -0.75 3.66
CA GLN A 52 -8.94 -0.04 4.33
C GLN A 52 -9.99 -0.99 4.91
N ARG A 53 -10.32 -2.07 4.19
CA ARG A 53 -11.24 -3.11 4.69
C ARG A 53 -10.68 -3.79 5.92
N ASP A 54 -9.41 -4.15 5.90
CA ASP A 54 -8.73 -4.82 7.01
C ASP A 54 -8.69 -3.92 8.25
N ILE A 55 -8.35 -2.64 8.10
CA ILE A 55 -8.38 -1.66 9.19
C ILE A 55 -9.79 -1.52 9.79
N LYS A 56 -10.82 -1.40 8.93
CA LYS A 56 -12.23 -1.33 9.39
C LYS A 56 -12.64 -2.60 10.13
N GLN A 57 -12.20 -3.77 9.67
CA GLN A 57 -12.46 -5.03 10.34
C GLN A 57 -11.83 -5.05 11.74
N LEU A 58 -10.57 -4.65 11.87
CA LEU A 58 -9.89 -4.53 13.17
C LEU A 58 -10.62 -3.57 14.12
N MET A 59 -11.13 -2.45 13.61
CA MET A 59 -11.95 -1.52 14.40
C MET A 59 -13.26 -2.16 14.86
N SER A 60 -13.94 -2.91 13.99
CA SER A 60 -15.21 -3.58 14.32
C SER A 60 -15.06 -4.69 15.36
N ILE A 61 -13.93 -5.40 15.34
CA ILE A 61 -13.61 -6.47 16.31
C ILE A 61 -13.33 -5.89 17.70
N GLY A 62 -12.90 -4.63 17.79
CA GLY A 62 -12.60 -3.97 19.08
C GLY A 62 -11.27 -4.42 19.70
N CYS A 63 -10.36 -5.00 18.93
CA CYS A 63 -9.02 -5.35 19.43
C CYS A 63 -8.18 -4.09 19.70
N TYR A 64 -7.11 -4.23 20.49
CA TYR A 64 -6.20 -3.11 20.81
C TYR A 64 -5.70 -2.36 19.57
N CYS A 65 -5.38 -3.09 18.49
CA CYS A 65 -4.98 -2.49 17.21
C CYS A 65 -6.08 -1.62 16.60
N GLY A 66 -7.34 -2.08 16.63
CA GLY A 66 -8.50 -1.32 16.18
C GLY A 66 -8.72 -0.05 17.02
N PHE A 67 -8.57 -0.15 18.35
CA PHE A 67 -8.61 1.00 19.25
C PHE A 67 -7.51 2.03 18.91
N CYS A 68 -6.26 1.61 18.72
CA CYS A 68 -5.16 2.50 18.32
C CYS A 68 -5.44 3.18 16.98
N HIS A 69 -5.94 2.44 15.98
CA HIS A 69 -6.32 3.02 14.69
C HIS A 69 -7.44 4.06 14.82
N ASN A 70 -8.45 3.80 15.65
CA ASN A 70 -9.55 4.74 15.88
C ASN A 70 -9.11 5.98 16.69
N ALA A 71 -8.24 5.77 17.69
CA ALA A 71 -7.70 6.84 18.52
C ALA A 71 -6.63 7.67 17.80
N GLY A 72 -6.04 7.17 16.71
CA GLY A 72 -4.92 7.81 16.01
C GLY A 72 -3.61 7.70 16.79
N LEU A 73 -3.41 6.57 17.47
CA LEU A 73 -2.22 6.27 18.28
C LEU A 73 -1.32 5.25 17.58
N PRO A 74 -0.01 5.26 17.85
CA PRO A 74 0.91 4.26 17.33
C PRO A 74 0.59 2.86 17.88
N LEU A 75 0.68 1.84 17.02
CA LEU A 75 0.35 0.45 17.38
C LEU A 75 1.45 -0.26 18.20
N CYS A 76 2.72 0.03 17.92
CA CYS A 76 3.86 -0.75 18.47
C CYS A 76 4.31 -0.33 19.87
N SER A 77 3.38 -0.03 20.79
CA SER A 77 3.68 0.39 22.17
C SER A 77 4.72 1.51 22.28
N GLN A 78 4.75 2.40 21.28
CA GLN A 78 5.64 3.54 21.26
C GLN A 78 5.19 4.57 22.31
N ARG A 79 6.13 5.34 22.87
CA ARG A 79 5.81 6.37 23.86
C ARG A 79 4.99 7.50 23.23
N THR A 80 3.74 7.67 23.69
CA THR A 80 2.78 8.64 23.14
C THR A 80 2.80 10.01 23.81
N HIS A 81 3.43 10.15 24.98
CA HIS A 81 3.47 11.41 25.73
C HIS A 81 4.24 12.53 24.99
N THR A 82 5.25 12.20 24.19
CA THR A 82 6.12 13.22 23.55
C THR A 82 6.29 13.05 22.04
N ASN A 83 6.52 11.82 21.55
CA ASN A 83 7.06 11.56 20.21
C ASN A 83 6.09 10.80 19.29
N ALA A 84 4.80 11.15 19.31
CA ALA A 84 3.77 10.53 18.45
C ALA A 84 3.18 11.48 17.38
N LYS A 85 3.88 12.58 17.06
CA LYS A 85 3.38 13.66 16.19
C LYS A 85 2.87 13.18 14.83
N THR A 86 3.57 12.23 14.19
CA THR A 86 3.19 11.72 12.87
C THR A 86 1.81 11.06 12.88
N TYR A 87 1.50 10.25 13.89
CA TYR A 87 0.22 9.56 14.04
C TYR A 87 -0.90 10.51 14.48
N HIS A 88 -0.61 11.40 15.44
CA HIS A 88 -1.58 12.41 15.87
C HIS A 88 -1.97 13.38 14.75
N LYS A 89 -1.04 13.76 13.88
CA LYS A 89 -1.32 14.67 12.76
C LYS A 89 -2.30 14.08 11.74
N VAL A 90 -2.24 12.78 11.49
CA VAL A 90 -3.13 12.10 10.52
C VAL A 90 -4.60 12.24 10.93
N ARG A 91 -4.91 12.26 12.23
CA ARG A 91 -6.27 12.49 12.74
C ARG A 91 -6.81 13.88 12.41
N ASN A 92 -5.98 14.92 12.49
CA ASN A 92 -6.45 16.29 12.27
C ASN A 92 -6.76 16.57 10.80
N VAL A 93 -6.12 15.86 9.87
CA VAL A 93 -6.35 16.04 8.42
C VAL A 93 -7.70 15.48 7.99
N SER A 94 -8.14 14.36 8.56
CA SER A 94 -9.45 13.76 8.24
C SER A 94 -10.64 14.52 8.85
N ILE A 95 -10.45 15.21 9.98
CA ILE A 95 -11.50 16.02 10.63
C ILE A 95 -11.76 17.33 9.86
N ASN A 96 -10.72 17.97 9.32
CA ASN A 96 -10.83 19.25 8.61
C ASN A 96 -11.30 19.13 7.14
N GLN A 97 -11.57 17.91 6.65
CA GLN A 97 -12.11 17.69 5.30
C GLN A 97 -13.65 17.55 5.30
N GLN A 98 -14.29 17.60 6.45
CA GLN A 98 -15.75 17.44 6.63
C GLN A 98 -16.44 18.74 7.11
N SER A 99 -15.73 19.85 7.12
CA SER A 99 -16.21 21.19 7.48
C SER A 99 -16.36 22.09 6.27
#